data_AF-A0A4D6NNK3-F1
#
_entry.id   AF-A0A4D6NNK3-F1
#
_cell.length_a   1.000
_cell.length_b   1.000
_cell.length_c   1.000
_cell.angle_alpha   90.00
_cell.angle_beta   90.00
_cell.angle_gamma   90.00
#
_symmetry.space_group_name_H-M   'P 1'
#
loop_
_entity.id
_entity.type
_entity.pdbx_description
1 polymer ?
#
loop_
_entity_poly.entity_id
_entity_poly.type
_entity_poly.pdbx_seq_one_letter_code
_entity_poly.pdbx_strand_id
1 'polypeptide(L)'
;MSYMVGYGAKYLEKVHHRASSLASVDEYPPHIGCKEGSFYFESQNPNPNLLSGAVVGGPYLNDSYADSRADFAHSEPTTYINAPLVGVLAYFNSHSS
;
A
#
# COMPACT_ATOMS: atom_id res chain seq x y z
N MET A 1 -0.54 14.58 1.53
CA MET A 1 -0.18 13.17 1.23
C MET A 1 -1.33 12.32 1.71
N SER A 2 -1.86 11.43 0.88
CA SER A 2 -2.88 10.45 1.25
C SER A 2 -2.22 9.20 1.81
N TYR A 3 -2.80 8.63 2.86
CA TYR A 3 -2.42 7.32 3.39
C TYR A 3 -3.22 6.16 2.76
N MET A 4 -4.10 6.49 1.82
CA MET A 4 -4.81 5.54 0.97
C MET A 4 -4.14 5.51 -0.41
N VAL A 5 -3.66 4.34 -0.80
CA VAL A 5 -3.00 4.09 -2.09
C VAL A 5 -3.95 4.43 -3.24
N GLY A 6 -3.47 5.19 -4.22
CA GLY A 6 -4.25 5.58 -5.39
C GLY A 6 -5.30 6.67 -5.17
N TYR A 7 -5.35 7.28 -3.98
CA TYR A 7 -6.32 8.33 -3.65
C TYR A 7 -5.64 9.69 -3.44
N GLY A 8 -6.24 10.76 -3.98
CA GLY A 8 -5.73 12.13 -3.91
C GLY A 8 -4.54 12.43 -4.83
N ALA A 9 -4.07 13.68 -4.81
CA ALA A 9 -3.01 14.15 -5.73
C ALA A 9 -1.61 13.60 -5.44
N LYS A 10 -1.39 13.09 -4.22
CA LYS A 10 -0.12 12.49 -3.79
C LYS A 10 -0.43 11.39 -2.77
N TYR A 11 0.02 10.19 -3.04
CA TYR A 11 -0.10 9.02 -2.15
C TYR A 11 1.24 8.29 -2.07
N LEU A 12 1.28 7.31 -1.19
CA LEU A 12 2.45 6.45 -0.89
C LEU A 12 2.56 5.29 -1.88
N GLU A 13 3.78 5.00 -2.31
CA GLU A 13 4.03 4.14 -3.48
C GLU A 13 4.80 2.86 -3.12
N LYS A 14 5.38 2.79 -1.91
CA LYS A 14 6.23 1.68 -1.44
C LYS A 14 5.62 0.97 -0.24
N VAL A 15 4.39 0.48 -0.41
CA VAL A 15 3.68 -0.26 0.66
C VAL A 15 4.26 -1.66 0.89
N HIS A 16 4.29 -2.11 2.14
CA HIS A 16 4.70 -3.46 2.53
C HIS A 16 3.63 -4.49 2.12
N HIS A 17 3.53 -4.80 0.82
CA HIS A 17 2.58 -5.76 0.29
C HIS A 17 3.18 -6.57 -0.86
N ARG A 18 3.37 -7.88 -0.65
CA ARG A 18 4.12 -8.76 -1.57
C ARG A 18 3.58 -8.75 -3.00
N ALA A 19 2.28 -8.99 -3.18
CA ALA A 19 1.70 -9.04 -4.52
C ALA A 19 1.71 -7.66 -5.22
N SER A 20 1.73 -6.58 -4.44
CA SER A 20 1.84 -5.22 -5.00
C SER A 20 3.27 -4.93 -5.48
N SER A 21 4.28 -5.40 -4.72
CA SER A 21 5.69 -5.12 -4.99
C SER A 21 6.32 -5.99 -6.09
N LEU A 22 5.83 -7.23 -6.27
CA LEU A 22 6.35 -8.14 -7.31
C LEU A 22 5.79 -7.76 -8.69
N ALA A 23 6.53 -8.03 -9.77
CA ALA A 23 6.00 -7.91 -11.12
C ALA A 23 4.76 -8.81 -11.31
N SER A 24 3.82 -8.36 -12.14
CA SER A 24 2.67 -9.18 -12.52
C SER A 24 3.10 -10.34 -13.42
N VAL A 25 2.25 -11.36 -13.56
CA VAL A 25 2.50 -12.47 -14.48
C VAL A 25 2.48 -12.00 -15.94
N ASP A 26 1.75 -10.92 -16.24
CA ASP A 26 1.73 -10.34 -17.59
C ASP A 26 3.06 -9.66 -17.94
N GLU A 27 3.71 -9.02 -16.96
CA GLU A 27 5.00 -8.35 -17.14
C GLU A 27 6.19 -9.31 -17.02
N TYR A 28 6.12 -10.27 -16.10
CA TYR A 28 7.13 -11.30 -15.87
C TYR A 28 6.45 -12.69 -15.80
N PRO A 29 6.24 -13.35 -16.95
CA PRO A 29 5.62 -14.68 -17.01
C PRO A 29 6.37 -15.82 -16.30
N PRO A 30 7.73 -15.83 -16.24
CA PRO A 30 8.44 -16.88 -15.52
C PRO A 30 8.10 -16.90 -14.03
N HIS A 31 8.24 -18.08 -13.41
CA HIS A 31 7.99 -18.25 -11.99
C HIS A 31 9.08 -17.55 -11.15
N ILE A 32 8.67 -16.75 -10.16
CA ILE A 32 9.58 -16.15 -9.16
C ILE A 32 9.82 -17.17 -8.04
N GLY A 33 11.05 -17.67 -7.95
CA GLY A 33 11.48 -18.66 -6.96
C GLY A 33 11.58 -18.14 -5.53
N CYS A 34 11.94 -19.05 -4.62
CA CYS A 34 12.17 -18.72 -3.22
C CYS A 34 13.29 -17.67 -3.08
N LYS A 35 13.02 -16.56 -2.40
CA LYS A 35 13.91 -15.39 -2.23
C LYS A 35 14.28 -14.65 -3.52
N GLU A 36 13.88 -15.11 -4.70
CA GLU A 36 14.12 -14.36 -5.93
C GLU A 36 13.34 -13.05 -5.96
N GLY A 37 12.25 -12.94 -5.20
CA GLY A 37 11.51 -11.69 -5.04
C GLY A 37 12.20 -10.62 -4.16
N SER A 38 13.33 -10.93 -3.50
CA SER A 38 13.95 -10.01 -2.53
C SER A 38 14.40 -8.69 -3.15
N PHE A 39 14.81 -8.68 -4.41
CA PHE A 39 15.21 -7.43 -5.08
C PHE A 39 14.03 -6.45 -5.25
N TYR A 40 12.79 -6.94 -5.40
CA TYR A 40 11.61 -6.08 -5.42
C TYR A 40 11.35 -5.44 -4.06
N PHE A 41 11.59 -6.20 -2.98
CA PHE A 41 11.46 -5.69 -1.62
C PHE A 41 12.48 -4.56 -1.34
N GLU A 42 13.75 -4.79 -1.73
CA GLU A 42 14.88 -3.87 -1.50
C GLU A 42 14.90 -2.67 -2.47
N SER A 43 14.21 -2.77 -3.61
CA SER A 43 14.15 -1.72 -4.64
C SER A 43 13.64 -0.39 -4.08
N GLN A 44 14.16 0.73 -4.59
CA GLN A 44 13.65 2.06 -4.27
C GLN A 44 12.53 2.53 -5.22
N ASN A 45 12.21 1.74 -6.24
CA ASN A 45 11.12 2.03 -7.16
C ASN A 45 9.76 1.90 -6.45
N PRO A 46 8.70 2.55 -6.95
CA PRO A 46 7.32 2.24 -6.60
C PRO A 46 6.97 0.75 -6.73
N ASN A 47 5.91 0.32 -6.04
CA ASN A 47 5.30 -0.97 -6.32
C ASN A 47 4.74 -1.00 -7.76
N PRO A 48 5.06 -2.01 -8.58
CA PRO A 48 4.59 -2.08 -9.98
C PRO A 48 3.08 -2.24 -10.07
N ASN A 49 2.45 -2.91 -9.11
CA ASN A 49 1.00 -3.07 -9.07
C ASN A 49 0.39 -2.12 -8.03
N LEU A 50 -0.41 -1.16 -8.48
CA LEU A 50 -1.10 -0.22 -7.59
C LEU A 50 -2.14 -0.95 -6.73
N LEU A 51 -1.94 -0.94 -5.41
CA LEU A 51 -2.88 -1.55 -4.46
C LEU A 51 -4.01 -0.58 -4.09
N SER A 52 -4.81 -0.21 -5.09
CA SER A 52 -5.84 0.83 -4.97
C SER A 52 -6.76 0.66 -3.75
N GLY A 53 -6.94 1.73 -2.98
CA GLY A 53 -7.81 1.76 -1.81
C GLY A 53 -7.23 1.16 -0.53
N ALA A 54 -6.02 0.58 -0.58
CA ALA A 54 -5.35 0.12 0.63
C ALA A 54 -4.95 1.29 1.52
N VAL A 55 -5.28 1.20 2.82
CA VAL A 55 -4.83 2.16 3.83
C VAL A 55 -3.73 1.52 4.66
N VAL A 56 -2.61 2.24 4.77
CA VAL A 56 -1.44 1.78 5.53
C VAL A 56 -1.55 2.11 7.02
N GLY A 57 -0.61 1.62 7.83
CA GLY A 57 -0.53 1.90 9.26
C GLY A 57 -0.54 3.39 9.63
N GLY A 58 0.06 4.24 8.80
CA GLY A 58 0.00 5.70 8.94
C GLY A 58 1.33 6.33 9.34
N PRO A 59 1.36 7.61 9.74
CA PRO A 59 2.60 8.30 10.07
C PRO A 59 3.15 7.98 11.47
N TYR A 60 4.40 8.38 11.69
CA TYR A 60 4.97 8.52 13.02
C TYR A 60 4.26 9.62 13.84
N LEU A 61 4.49 9.65 15.15
CA LEU A 61 3.90 10.66 16.06
C LEU A 61 4.22 12.13 15.71
N ASN A 62 5.28 12.37 14.92
CA ASN A 62 5.67 13.70 14.46
C ASN A 62 5.15 14.00 13.03
N ASP A 63 4.13 13.26 12.57
CA ASP A 63 3.52 13.33 11.23
C ASP A 63 4.46 13.02 10.06
N SER A 64 5.68 12.52 10.32
CA SER A 64 6.59 12.06 9.27
C SER A 64 6.21 10.68 8.75
N TYR A 65 6.59 10.38 7.51
CA TYR A 65 6.35 9.08 6.86
C TYR A 65 7.48 8.77 5.87
N ALA A 66 8.13 7.61 6.02
CA ALA A 66 9.34 7.27 5.27
C ALA A 66 9.09 6.70 3.86
N ASP A 67 7.85 6.32 3.55
CA ASP A 67 7.45 5.59 2.33
C ASP A 67 8.44 4.48 1.96
N SER A 68 8.54 3.47 2.82
CA SER A 68 9.50 2.38 2.71
C SER A 68 8.83 1.05 3.00
N ARG A 69 8.99 0.07 2.11
CA ARG A 69 8.48 -1.30 2.33
C ARG A 69 9.08 -1.95 3.56
N ALA A 70 10.29 -1.57 3.96
CA ALA A 70 10.93 -2.14 5.14
C ALA A 70 10.32 -1.63 6.45
N ASP A 71 9.66 -0.47 6.43
CA ASP A 71 8.96 0.12 7.56
C ASP A 71 7.53 -0.42 7.64
N PHE A 72 7.40 -1.72 7.90
CA PHE A 72 6.12 -2.43 7.90
C PHE A 72 5.12 -1.83 8.90
N ALA A 73 5.58 -1.30 10.04
CA ALA A 73 4.72 -0.70 11.06
C ALA A 73 3.87 0.45 10.50
N HIS A 74 4.42 1.23 9.57
CA HIS A 74 3.75 2.39 8.98
C HIS A 74 3.21 2.11 7.58
N SER A 75 3.86 1.20 6.82
CA SER A 75 3.59 0.98 5.40
C SER A 75 2.77 -0.28 5.09
N GLU A 76 2.48 -1.14 6.07
CA GLU A 76 1.71 -2.37 5.86
C GLU A 76 0.21 -2.06 5.82
N PRO A 77 -0.48 -2.36 4.70
CA PRO A 77 -1.93 -2.34 4.66
C PRO A 77 -2.49 -3.66 5.16
N THR A 78 -3.59 -3.60 5.90
CA THR A 78 -4.26 -4.81 6.42
C THR A 78 -5.77 -4.71 6.30
N THR A 79 -6.42 -5.88 6.26
CA THR A 79 -7.88 -5.96 6.16
C THR A 79 -8.59 -5.29 7.34
N TYR A 80 -8.02 -5.37 8.54
CA TYR A 80 -8.61 -4.77 9.75
C TYR A 80 -8.43 -3.24 9.82
N ILE A 81 -7.53 -2.65 9.04
CA ILE A 81 -7.48 -1.18 8.86
C ILE A 81 -8.61 -0.74 7.92
N ASN A 82 -8.76 -1.42 6.78
CA ASN A 82 -9.75 -1.04 5.76
C ASN A 82 -11.19 -1.33 6.18
N ALA A 83 -11.45 -2.46 6.86
CA ALA A 83 -12.80 -2.89 7.22
C ALA A 83 -13.63 -1.84 7.98
N PRO A 84 -13.15 -1.26 9.11
CA PRO A 84 -13.91 -0.21 9.81
C PRO A 84 -14.00 1.08 9.00
N LEU A 85 -12.95 1.45 8.25
CA LEU A 85 -12.93 2.67 7.44
C LEU A 85 -14.02 2.64 6.37
N VAL A 86 -14.19 1.53 5.66
CA VAL A 86 -15.23 1.37 4.64
C VAL A 86 -16.62 1.63 5.22
N GLY A 87 -16.89 1.15 6.45
CA GLY A 87 -18.15 1.40 7.13
C GLY A 87 -18.40 2.89 7.41
N VAL A 88 -17.40 3.59 7.93
CA VAL A 88 -17.47 5.04 8.20
C VAL A 88 -17.66 5.84 6.90
N LEU A 89 -16.91 5.51 5.85
CA LEU A 89 -17.05 6.16 4.54
C LEU A 89 -18.43 5.92 3.92
N ALA A 90 -18.98 4.71 4.04
CA ALA A 90 -20.33 4.41 3.57
C ALA A 90 -21.41 5.22 4.32
N TYR A 91 -21.23 5.42 5.64
CA TYR A 91 -22.11 6.29 6.42
C TYR A 91 -22.09 7.72 5.88
N PHE A 92 -20.91 8.33 5.71
CA PHE A 92 -20.80 9.69 5.18
C PHE A 92 -21.32 9.81 3.75
N ASN A 93 -21.11 8.80 2.91
CA ASN A 93 -21.65 8.78 1.55
C ASN A 93 -23.19 8.75 1.54
N SER A 94 -23.81 7.99 2.44
CA SER A 94 -25.28 7.89 2.55
C SER A 94 -25.94 9.05 3.29
N HIS A 95 -25.18 9.82 4.07
CA HIS A 95 -25.64 10.98 4.84
C HIS A 95 -24.93 12.27 4.41
N SER A 96 -24.72 12.42 3.11
CA SER A 96 -24.16 13.64 2.53
C SER A 96 -25.18 14.78 2.66
N SER A 97 -24.80 15.85 3.36
CA SER A 97 -25.56 17.10 3.45
C SER A 97 -25.53 17.90 2.15
#